data_AF-A0A7Y6UG82-F1
#
_entry.id   AF-A0A7Y6UG82-F1
#
_cell.length_a   1.000
_cell.length_b   1.000
_cell.length_c   1.000
_cell.angle_alpha   90.00
_cell.angle_beta   90.00
_cell.angle_gamma   90.00
#
_symmetry.space_group_name_H-M   'P 1'
#
loop_
_entity.id
_entity.type
_entity.pdbx_description
1 polymer ?
#
loop_
_entity_poly.entity_id
_entity_poly.type
_entity_poly.pdbx_seq_one_letter_code
_entity_poly.pdbx_strand_id
1 'polypeptide(L)'
;VGGSYTYHMTDESAVEFAGWWTHANADIIRALEDNRGEVLTETYAPMIFAESLLVWSPVYGKLRLGGSIVHFDLHADIGVGVIDSKTSRGAAGVLGFGLKLFLGQAVALRVDARNRTFRQDLLEERFLVNDSAITAALSVFLPFSN
;
A
#
# COMPACT_ATOMS: atom_id res chain seq x y z
N VAL A 1 3.59 -7.13 -5.99
CA VAL A 1 4.84 -6.37 -6.25
C VAL A 1 4.48 -5.01 -6.79
N GLY A 2 5.25 -3.96 -6.51
CA GLY A 2 4.94 -2.63 -7.00
C GLY A 2 6.05 -1.65 -6.74
N GLY A 3 5.76 -0.38 -6.97
CA GLY A 3 6.68 0.72 -6.71
C GLY A 3 5.91 1.97 -6.30
N SER A 4 6.60 2.87 -5.63
CA SER A 4 6.06 4.17 -5.26
C SER A 4 7.07 5.28 -5.49
N TYR A 5 6.55 6.46 -5.77
CA TYR A 5 7.30 7.70 -5.88
C TYR A 5 6.74 8.69 -4.87
N THR A 6 7.58 9.09 -3.92
CA THR A 6 7.22 10.04 -2.87
C THR A 6 7.91 11.37 -3.11
N TYR A 7 7.12 12.44 -3.23
CA TYR A 7 7.59 13.82 -3.28
C TYR A 7 7.39 14.48 -1.92
N HIS A 8 8.49 14.89 -1.29
CA HIS A 8 8.46 15.58 0.01
C HIS A 8 8.22 17.08 -0.21
N MET A 9 7.11 17.59 0.31
CA MET A 9 6.75 19.01 0.24
C MET A 9 7.30 19.77 1.45
N THR A 10 7.28 19.13 2.62
CA THR A 10 7.86 19.63 3.87
C THR A 10 8.59 18.49 4.57
N ASP A 11 9.21 18.79 5.72
CA ASP A 11 9.89 17.78 6.54
C ASP A 11 8.93 16.69 7.04
N GLU A 12 7.65 17.03 7.25
CA GLU A 12 6.65 16.10 7.78
C GLU A 12 5.63 15.63 6.73
N SER A 13 5.47 16.35 5.61
CA SER A 13 4.40 16.06 4.65
C SER A 13 4.92 15.75 3.24
N ALA A 14 4.34 14.73 2.63
CA ALA A 14 4.70 14.24 1.31
C ALA A 14 3.47 13.82 0.52
N VAL A 15 3.58 13.85 -0.81
CA VAL A 15 2.61 13.19 -1.70
C VAL A 15 3.27 11.96 -2.28
N GLU A 16 2.59 10.83 -2.24
CA GLU A 16 3.06 9.57 -2.80
C GLU A 16 2.12 9.07 -3.90
N PHE A 17 2.71 8.68 -5.02
CA PHE A 17 2.03 7.92 -6.06
C PHE A 17 2.56 6.50 -6.04
N ALA A 18 1.68 5.51 -5.89
CA ALA A 18 2.07 4.11 -5.80
C ALA A 18 1.30 3.26 -6.82
N GLY A 19 1.97 2.26 -7.36
CA GLY A 19 1.40 1.29 -8.28
C GLY A 19 1.70 -0.13 -7.80
N TRP A 20 0.67 -0.96 -7.66
CA TRP A 20 0.81 -2.34 -7.22
C TRP A 20 0.21 -3.29 -8.25
N TRP A 21 0.99 -4.30 -8.59
CA TRP A 21 0.53 -5.47 -9.29
C TRP A 21 0.47 -6.64 -8.30
N THR A 22 -0.74 -7.11 -8.02
CA THR A 22 -0.99 -8.22 -7.11
C THR A 22 -1.97 -9.21 -7.74
N HIS A 23 -2.17 -10.35 -7.10
CA HIS A 23 -3.22 -11.29 -7.43
C HIS A 23 -4.21 -11.34 -6.25
N ALA A 24 -5.51 -11.47 -6.54
CA ALA A 24 -6.48 -11.70 -5.48
C ALA A 24 -6.18 -13.05 -4.81
N ASN A 25 -5.99 -13.06 -3.49
CA ASN A 25 -5.71 -14.29 -2.75
C ASN A 25 -7.03 -14.88 -2.20
N ALA A 26 -7.05 -16.21 -2.05
CA ALA A 26 -8.24 -17.09 -2.06
C ALA A 26 -9.34 -16.85 -1.01
N ASP A 27 -9.22 -15.95 -0.03
CA ASP A 27 -10.18 -15.86 1.08
C ASP A 27 -11.55 -15.28 0.66
N ILE A 28 -11.57 -14.36 -0.30
CA ILE A 28 -12.83 -13.85 -0.90
C ILE A 28 -13.51 -14.95 -1.72
N ILE A 29 -12.73 -15.82 -2.36
CA ILE A 29 -13.26 -16.96 -3.14
C ILE A 29 -13.79 -18.04 -2.20
N ARG A 30 -13.09 -18.35 -1.10
CA ARG A 30 -13.54 -19.32 -0.08
C ARG A 30 -14.83 -18.90 0.61
N ALA A 31 -14.98 -17.62 0.96
CA ALA A 31 -16.23 -17.10 1.54
C ALA A 31 -17.42 -17.15 0.55
N LEU A 32 -17.14 -17.15 -0.76
CA LEU A 32 -18.15 -17.28 -1.82
C LEU A 32 -18.46 -18.75 -2.17
N GLU A 33 -17.43 -19.61 -2.19
CA GLU A 33 -17.54 -21.07 -2.40
C GLU A 33 -18.35 -21.74 -1.28
N ASP A 34 -18.15 -21.33 -0.03
CA ASP A 34 -18.84 -21.89 1.14
C ASP A 34 -20.35 -21.58 1.16
N ASN A 35 -20.78 -20.54 0.42
CA ASN A 35 -22.17 -20.09 0.37
C ASN A 35 -22.94 -20.58 -0.87
N ARG A 36 -22.25 -21.03 -1.95
CA ARG A 36 -22.91 -21.40 -3.22
C ARG A 36 -22.46 -22.71 -3.86
N GLY A 37 -21.40 -23.36 -3.38
CA GLY A 37 -21.01 -24.70 -3.85
C GLY A 37 -20.51 -24.78 -5.31
N GLU A 38 -20.16 -23.65 -5.94
CA GLU A 38 -19.53 -23.62 -7.27
C GLU A 38 -18.05 -23.24 -7.16
N VAL A 39 -17.17 -24.09 -7.72
CA VAL A 39 -15.72 -23.87 -7.76
C VAL A 39 -15.39 -22.89 -8.87
N LEU A 40 -15.10 -21.63 -8.51
CA LEU A 40 -14.66 -20.63 -9.47
C LEU A 40 -13.22 -20.94 -9.90
N THR A 41 -13.08 -21.47 -11.12
CA THR A 41 -11.81 -21.97 -11.69
C THR A 41 -10.78 -20.87 -11.99
N GLU A 42 -11.15 -19.58 -11.91
CA GLU A 42 -10.23 -18.44 -12.10
C GLU A 42 -9.77 -17.83 -10.75
N THR A 43 -9.05 -18.62 -9.95
CA THR A 43 -8.49 -18.20 -8.64
C THR A 43 -7.29 -17.22 -8.74
N TYR A 44 -6.86 -16.88 -9.96
CA TYR A 44 -5.62 -16.12 -10.24
C TYR A 44 -5.84 -14.91 -11.17
N ALA A 45 -6.91 -14.14 -10.96
CA ALA A 45 -7.09 -12.90 -11.72
C ALA A 45 -6.03 -11.84 -11.30
N PRO A 46 -5.25 -11.29 -12.25
CA PRO A 46 -4.32 -10.20 -11.96
C PRO A 46 -5.11 -8.94 -11.61
N MET A 47 -4.65 -8.24 -10.57
CA MET A 47 -5.25 -7.01 -10.08
C MET A 47 -4.19 -5.91 -10.04
N ILE A 48 -4.51 -4.77 -10.67
CA ILE A 48 -3.65 -3.59 -10.68
C ILE A 48 -4.30 -2.52 -9.82
N PHE A 49 -3.49 -1.93 -8.95
CA PHE A 49 -3.84 -0.81 -8.11
C PHE A 49 -2.96 0.37 -8.45
N ALA A 50 -3.57 1.54 -8.58
CA ALA A 50 -2.85 2.81 -8.60
C ALA A 50 -3.40 3.70 -7.47
N GLU A 51 -2.52 4.32 -6.70
CA GLU A 51 -2.84 5.05 -5.49
C GLU A 51 -2.19 6.43 -5.50
N SER A 52 -2.91 7.41 -4.97
CA SER A 52 -2.40 8.75 -4.66
C SER A 52 -2.65 9.02 -3.19
N LEU A 53 -1.57 9.25 -2.43
CA LEU A 53 -1.57 9.30 -0.98
C LEU A 53 -0.95 10.60 -0.49
N LEU A 54 -1.55 11.18 0.53
CA LEU A 54 -0.90 12.15 1.39
C LEU A 54 -0.21 11.39 2.52
N VAL A 55 1.08 11.63 2.70
CA VAL A 55 1.92 11.00 3.72
C VAL A 55 2.25 12.06 4.76
N TRP A 56 1.99 11.75 6.02
CA TRP A 56 2.32 12.61 7.16
C TRP A 56 3.22 11.85 8.14
N SER A 57 4.37 12.42 8.47
CA SER A 57 5.44 11.80 9.26
C SER A 57 5.72 12.61 10.54
N PRO A 58 4.82 12.57 11.55
CA PRO A 58 4.94 13.41 12.73
C PRO A 58 6.01 12.96 13.71
N VAL A 59 6.43 11.69 13.64
CA VAL A 59 7.37 11.10 14.58
C VAL A 59 8.63 10.72 13.85
N TYR A 60 9.71 11.44 14.16
CA TYR A 60 11.07 11.12 13.74
C TYR A 60 11.91 10.81 14.99
N GLY A 61 12.86 9.89 14.87
CA GLY A 61 13.63 9.44 16.02
C GLY A 61 14.95 8.80 15.65
N LYS A 62 15.72 8.50 16.70
CA LYS A 62 17.04 7.86 16.61
C LYS A 62 17.06 6.63 17.49
N LEU A 63 17.52 5.51 16.94
CA LEU A 63 17.69 4.25 17.64
C LEU A 63 19.14 3.83 17.58
N ARG A 64 19.67 3.34 18.70
CA ARG A 64 21.01 2.75 18.74
C ARG A 64 20.89 1.26 18.44
N LEU A 65 21.39 0.85 17.29
CA LEU A 65 21.41 -0.55 16.83
C LEU A 65 22.86 -0.97 16.58
N GLY A 66 23.34 -1.97 17.31
CA GLY A 66 24.68 -2.53 17.11
C GLY A 66 25.84 -1.52 17.25
N GLY A 67 25.66 -0.45 18.03
CA GLY A 67 26.67 0.59 18.22
C GLY A 67 26.58 1.78 17.25
N SER A 68 25.76 1.67 16.19
CA SER A 68 25.45 2.77 15.27
C SER A 68 24.13 3.44 15.61
N ILE A 69 23.97 4.71 15.22
CA ILE A 69 22.72 5.46 15.36
C ILE A 69 21.97 5.39 14.02
N VAL A 70 20.82 4.73 14.02
CA VAL A 70 19.90 4.61 12.88
C VAL A 70 18.77 5.60 13.07
N HIS A 71 18.42 6.33 12.00
CA HIS A 71 17.27 7.22 12.02
C HIS A 71 16.02 6.46 11.61
N PHE A 72 14.89 6.78 12.22
CA PHE A 72 13.61 6.20 11.84
C PHE A 72 12.52 7.27 11.82
N ASP A 73 11.58 7.09 10.89
CA ASP A 73 10.37 7.91 10.80
C ASP A 73 9.14 7.01 10.83
N LEU A 74 8.13 7.40 11.60
CA LEU A 74 6.80 6.82 11.51
C LEU A 74 5.91 7.75 10.71
N HIS A 75 5.20 7.18 9.75
CA HIS A 75 4.28 7.92 8.89
C HIS A 75 2.89 7.30 8.88
N ALA A 76 1.91 8.15 8.63
CA ALA A 76 0.54 7.79 8.32
C ALA A 76 0.24 8.21 6.88
N ASP A 77 -0.52 7.38 6.17
CA ASP A 77 -0.89 7.60 4.79
C ASP A 77 -2.42 7.69 4.69
N ILE A 78 -2.94 8.66 3.92
CA ILE A 78 -4.36 8.73 3.58
C ILE A 78 -4.51 9.13 2.12
N GLY A 79 -5.42 8.51 1.41
CA GLY A 79 -5.70 8.91 0.05
C GLY A 79 -6.72 8.06 -0.66
N VAL A 80 -6.61 8.09 -1.97
CA VAL A 80 -7.53 7.41 -2.87
C VAL A 80 -6.75 6.58 -3.89
N GLY A 81 -7.36 5.49 -4.33
CA GLY A 81 -6.80 4.66 -5.38
C GLY A 81 -7.86 4.29 -6.40
N VAL A 82 -7.39 3.75 -7.52
CA VAL A 82 -8.22 3.10 -8.52
C VAL A 82 -7.79 1.66 -8.66
N ILE A 83 -8.77 0.78 -8.78
CA ILE A 83 -8.57 -0.65 -8.98
C ILE A 83 -9.07 -0.98 -10.38
N ASP A 84 -8.22 -1.64 -11.17
CA ASP A 84 -8.63 -2.25 -12.43
C ASP A 84 -8.47 -3.77 -12.33
N SER A 85 -9.61 -4.46 -12.34
CA SER A 85 -9.73 -5.91 -12.39
C SER A 85 -10.91 -6.30 -13.27
N LYS A 86 -10.89 -7.53 -13.82
CA LYS A 86 -12.02 -8.10 -14.57
C LYS A 86 -13.34 -8.11 -13.77
N THR A 87 -13.25 -8.12 -12.44
CA THR A 87 -14.37 -8.27 -11.50
C THR A 87 -14.68 -7.01 -10.68
N SER A 88 -13.85 -5.97 -10.76
CA SER A 88 -14.02 -4.75 -9.96
C SER A 88 -13.30 -3.57 -10.61
N ARG A 89 -14.04 -2.49 -10.88
CA ARG A 89 -13.51 -1.20 -11.34
C ARG A 89 -14.11 -0.10 -10.48
N GLY A 90 -13.27 0.65 -9.79
CA GLY A 90 -13.78 1.71 -8.92
C GLY A 90 -12.71 2.47 -8.14
N ALA A 91 -13.18 3.54 -7.50
CA ALA A 91 -12.39 4.29 -6.53
C ALA A 91 -12.30 3.51 -5.20
N ALA A 92 -11.12 3.51 -4.61
CA ALA A 92 -10.81 2.93 -3.32
C ALA A 92 -10.39 4.04 -2.36
N GLY A 93 -10.85 3.98 -1.11
CA GLY A 93 -10.26 4.74 -0.02
C GLY A 93 -9.04 3.98 0.51
N VAL A 94 -7.94 4.69 0.76
CA VAL A 94 -6.71 4.09 1.27
C VAL A 94 -6.31 4.77 2.57
N LEU A 95 -6.05 3.96 3.59
CA LEU A 95 -5.49 4.38 4.86
C LEU A 95 -4.28 3.50 5.17
N GLY A 96 -3.19 4.10 5.63
CA GLY A 96 -1.96 3.39 5.89
C GLY A 96 -1.19 3.96 7.06
N PHE A 97 -0.29 3.14 7.58
CA PHE A 97 0.76 3.58 8.47
C PHE A 97 2.02 2.79 8.16
N GLY A 98 3.17 3.37 8.45
CA GLY A 98 4.42 2.66 8.24
C GLY A 98 5.59 3.26 8.98
N LEU A 99 6.71 2.60 8.76
CA LEU A 99 8.01 2.88 9.36
C LEU A 99 9.04 2.96 8.24
N LYS A 100 9.86 4.01 8.26
CA LYS A 100 11.08 4.12 7.46
C LYS A 100 12.29 4.02 8.38
N LEU A 101 13.23 3.16 8.02
CA LEU A 101 14.53 3.00 8.68
C LEU A 101 15.64 3.42 7.73
N PHE A 102 16.35 4.49 8.06
CA PHE A 102 17.41 5.04 7.22
C PHE A 102 18.72 4.32 7.50
N LEU A 103 19.18 3.54 6.51
CA LEU A 103 20.45 2.81 6.58
C LEU A 103 21.66 3.72 6.28
N GLY A 104 21.41 4.92 5.72
CA GLY A 104 22.41 5.92 5.40
C GLY A 104 21.76 7.19 4.84
N GLN A 105 22.52 7.96 4.06
CA GLN A 105 22.03 9.21 3.46
C GLN A 105 21.11 8.99 2.25
N ALA A 106 21.25 7.87 1.55
CA ALA A 106 20.58 7.64 0.26
C ALA A 106 19.59 6.46 0.28
N VAL A 107 19.64 5.58 1.28
CA VAL A 107 18.85 4.34 1.29
C VAL A 107 18.09 4.20 2.60
N ALA A 108 16.81 3.83 2.49
CA ALA A 108 15.98 3.46 3.63
C ALA A 108 15.21 2.16 3.35
N LEU A 109 14.96 1.40 4.41
CA LEU A 109 13.99 0.31 4.41
C LEU A 109 12.65 0.86 4.86
N ARG A 110 11.60 0.61 4.09
CA ARG A 110 10.24 1.03 4.39
C ARG A 110 9.38 -0.21 4.64
N VAL A 111 8.60 -0.18 5.71
CA VAL A 111 7.57 -1.17 6.01
C VAL A 111 6.24 -0.44 6.15
N ASP A 112 5.24 -0.85 5.39
CA ASP A 112 3.91 -0.25 5.39
C ASP A 112 2.85 -1.29 5.66
N ALA A 113 1.87 -0.90 6.48
CA ALA A 113 0.59 -1.57 6.57
C ALA A 113 -0.46 -0.66 5.94
N ARG A 114 -1.08 -1.10 4.85
CA ARG A 114 -2.12 -0.36 4.14
C ARG A 114 -3.42 -1.12 4.14
N ASN A 115 -4.49 -0.38 4.32
CA ASN A 115 -5.85 -0.86 4.23
C ASN A 115 -6.57 -0.12 3.10
N ARG A 116 -7.14 -0.89 2.18
CA ARG A 116 -7.85 -0.42 0.99
C ARG A 116 -9.29 -0.84 1.10
N THR A 117 -10.18 0.13 1.14
CA THR A 117 -11.61 -0.14 1.14
C THR A 117 -12.16 0.27 -0.22
N PHE A 118 -12.74 -0.70 -0.94
CA PHE A 118 -13.28 -0.47 -2.27
C PHE A 118 -14.63 -1.14 -2.44
N ARG A 119 -15.40 -0.64 -3.40
CA ARG A 119 -16.68 -1.21 -3.79
C ARG A 119 -16.47 -2.18 -4.94
N GLN A 120 -17.01 -3.39 -4.81
CA GLN A 120 -16.98 -4.40 -5.84
C GLN A 120 -18.42 -4.73 -6.26
N ASP A 121 -18.66 -4.67 -7.57
CA ASP A 121 -19.93 -5.04 -8.17
C ASP A 121 -19.75 -6.42 -8.82
N LEU A 122 -20.37 -7.45 -8.24
CA LEU A 122 -20.29 -8.82 -8.74
C LEU A 122 -21.71 -9.35 -8.97
N LEU A 123 -22.04 -9.74 -10.21
CA LEU A 123 -23.33 -10.37 -10.55
C LEU A 123 -24.56 -9.57 -10.03
N GLU A 124 -24.55 -8.24 -10.22
CA GLU A 124 -25.61 -7.30 -9.80
C GLU A 124 -25.76 -7.07 -8.27
N GLU A 125 -24.95 -7.71 -7.43
CA GLU A 125 -24.87 -7.45 -5.99
C GLU A 125 -23.67 -6.57 -5.63
N ARG A 126 -23.86 -5.67 -4.65
CA ARG A 126 -22.89 -4.66 -4.22
C ARG A 126 -22.23 -5.08 -2.92
N PHE A 127 -20.91 -5.21 -2.93
CA PHE A 127 -20.13 -5.54 -1.73
C PHE A 127 -19.07 -4.47 -1.43
N LEU A 128 -18.92 -4.16 -0.14
CA LEU A 128 -17.79 -3.39 0.38
C LEU A 128 -16.70 -4.38 0.77
N VAL A 129 -15.55 -4.29 0.10
CA VAL A 129 -14.41 -5.17 0.33
C VAL A 129 -13.30 -4.37 0.99
N ASN A 130 -12.65 -5.00 1.96
CA ASN A 130 -11.53 -4.43 2.67
C ASN A 130 -10.29 -5.30 2.46
N ASP A 131 -9.30 -4.76 1.75
CA ASP A 131 -8.02 -5.41 1.47
C ASP A 131 -6.93 -4.80 2.34
N SER A 132 -6.33 -5.61 3.22
CA SER A 132 -5.23 -5.20 4.08
C SER A 132 -3.93 -5.85 3.61
N ALA A 133 -2.89 -5.04 3.39
CA ALA A 133 -1.60 -5.50 2.92
C ALA A 133 -0.46 -4.96 3.78
N ILE A 134 0.49 -5.81 4.09
CA ILE A 134 1.78 -5.42 4.68
C ILE A 134 2.84 -5.54 3.59
N THR A 135 3.58 -4.45 3.38
CA THR A 135 4.60 -4.36 2.33
C THR A 135 5.93 -3.97 2.95
N ALA A 136 7.00 -4.60 2.47
CA ALA A 136 8.37 -4.17 2.73
C ALA A 136 8.98 -3.68 1.41
N ALA A 137 9.65 -2.53 1.46
CA ALA A 137 10.22 -1.86 0.29
C ALA A 137 11.60 -1.28 0.60
N LEU A 138 12.41 -1.16 -0.46
CA LEU A 138 13.66 -0.43 -0.42
C LEU A 138 13.44 0.94 -1.08
N SER A 139 13.69 2.01 -0.33
CA SER A 139 13.59 3.38 -0.81
C SER A 139 14.97 3.96 -1.08
N VAL A 140 15.10 4.65 -2.20
CA VAL A 140 16.31 5.39 -2.58
C VAL A 140 15.95 6.87 -2.66
N PHE A 141 16.66 7.70 -1.90
CA PHE A 141 16.52 9.14 -1.93
C PHE A 141 17.44 9.71 -3.01
N LEU A 142 16.85 10.51 -3.91
CA LEU A 142 17.58 11.24 -4.92
C LEU A 142 17.89 12.64 -4.38
N PRO A 143 19.14 12.94 -3.97
CA PRO A 143 19.51 14.31 -3.64
C PRO A 143 19.55 15.10 -4.95
N PHE A 144 18.53 15.93 -5.19
CA PHE A 144 18.65 16.97 -6.21
C PHE A 144 19.62 18.02 -5.67
N SER A 145 20.86 18.03 -6.17
CA SER A 145 21.75 19.16 -5.96
C SER A 145 21.13 20.36 -6.65
N ASN A 146 20.81 21.41 -5.89
CA ASN A 146 20.51 22.73 -6.42
C ASN A 146 21.74 23.62 -6.22
#